data_AF-A0A6C7C2B5-F1
#
_entry.id   AF-A0A6C7C2B5-F1
#
_cell.length_a   1.000
_cell.length_b   1.000
_cell.length_c   1.000
_cell.angle_alpha   90.00
_cell.angle_beta   90.00
_cell.angle_gamma   90.00
#
_symmetry.space_group_name_H-M   'P 1'
#
loop_
_entity.id
_entity.type
_entity.pdbx_description
1 polymer ?
#
loop_
_entity_poly.entity_id
_entity_poly.type
_entity_poly.pdbx_seq_one_letter_code
_entity_poly.pdbx_strand_id
1 'polypeptide(L)' 'MRVGILFPVVIFITAILFLVWFFIGGYAAPGA' A
#
# COMPACT_ATOMS: atom_id res chain seq x y z
N MET A 1 -13.36 -9.75 -18.81
CA MET A 1 -13.64 -8.39 -18.27
C MET A 1 -13.51 -8.30 -16.74
N ARG A 2 -13.90 -9.30 -15.93
CA ARG A 2 -13.71 -9.27 -14.46
C ARG A 2 -12.26 -9.46 -14.01
N VAL A 3 -11.47 -10.27 -14.73
CA VAL A 3 -10.04 -10.49 -14.46
C VAL A 3 -9.20 -9.22 -14.67
N GLY A 4 -9.63 -8.34 -15.59
CA GLY A 4 -8.94 -7.07 -15.83
C GLY A 4 -9.05 -6.07 -14.68
N ILE A 5 -10.09 -6.18 -13.84
CA ILE A 5 -10.30 -5.32 -12.66
C ILE A 5 -9.53 -5.82 -11.44
N LEU A 6 -9.23 -7.12 -11.38
CA LEU A 6 -8.43 -7.70 -10.29
C LEU A 6 -7.03 -7.08 -10.22
N PHE A 7 -6.41 -6.82 -11.37
CA PHE A 7 -5.07 -6.22 -11.42
C PHE A 7 -4.99 -4.86 -10.70
N PRO A 8 -5.76 -3.82 -11.09
CA PRO A 8 -5.68 -2.53 -10.41
C PRO A 8 -6.11 -2.60 -8.94
N VAL A 9 -7.09 -3.44 -8.59
CA VAL A 9 -7.54 -3.60 -7.20
C VAL A 9 -6.43 -4.20 -6.33
N VAL A 10 -5.73 -5.23 -6.79
CA VAL A 10 -4.63 -5.85 -6.04
C VAL A 10 -3.47 -4.89 -5.85
N ILE A 11 -3.10 -4.15 -6.90
CA ILE A 11 -2.04 -3.12 -6.81
C ILE A 11 -2.43 -2.03 -5.82
N PHE A 12 -3.67 -1.57 -5.85
CA PHE A 12 -4.16 -0.55 -4.93
C PHE A 12 -4.13 -1.01 -3.46
N ILE A 13 -4.61 -2.21 -3.18
CA ILE A 13 -4.54 -2.81 -1.83
C ILE A 13 -3.08 -2.93 -1.37
N THR A 14 -2.20 -3.41 -2.26
CA THR A 14 -0.78 -3.57 -1.97
C THR A 14 -0.15 -2.22 -1.61
N ALA A 15 -0.46 -1.17 -2.36
CA ALA A 15 0.01 0.19 -2.08
C ALA A 15 -0.44 0.68 -0.69
N ILE A 16 -1.69 0.44 -0.31
CA ILE A 16 -2.20 0.79 1.03
C ILE A 16 -1.43 0.03 2.13
N LEU A 17 -1.21 -1.28 1.95
CA LEU A 17 -0.48 -2.09 2.92
C LEU A 17 0.96 -1.60 3.11
N PHE A 18 1.66 -1.30 2.02
CA PHE A 18 3.00 -0.73 2.07
C PHE A 18 3.02 0.63 2.77
N LEU A 19 2.03 1.48 2.49
CA LEU A 19 1.92 2.78 3.10
C LEU A 19 1.69 2.66 4.61
N VAL A 20 0.74 1.84 5.04
CA VAL A 20 0.47 1.59 6.47
C VAL A 20 1.70 1.03 7.18
N TRP A 21 2.36 0.03 6.61
CA TRP A 21 3.60 -0.52 7.18
C TRP A 21 4.72 0.52 7.25
N PHE A 22 4.87 1.37 6.23
CA PHE A 22 5.86 2.45 6.19
C PHE A 22 5.66 3.46 7.33
N PHE A 23 4.41 3.83 7.62
CA PHE A 23 4.08 4.72 8.73
C PHE A 23 4.24 4.03 10.10
N ILE A 24 3.75 2.79 10.26
CA ILE A 24 3.90 2.04 11.52
C ILE A 24 5.36 1.74 11.83
N GLY A 25 6.16 1.41 10.82
CA GLY A 25 7.59 1.17 10.95
C GLY A 25 8.41 2.44 11.27
N GLY A 26 7.78 3.62 11.32
CA GLY A 26 8.46 4.86 11.67
C GLY A 26 9.34 5.42 10.55
N TYR A 27 9.39 4.80 9.37
CA TYR A 27 10.15 5.30 8.22
C TYR A 27 9.64 6.66 7.72
N ALA A 28 8.37 6.96 7.99
CA ALA A 28 7.74 8.23 7.69
C ALA A 28 7.92 9.29 8.78
N ALA A 29 8.50 8.96 9.94
CA ALA A 29 8.64 9.87 11.08
C ALA A 29 9.96 10.64 10.97
N PRO A 30 9.95 11.91 10.54
CA PRO A 30 11.18 12.69 10.46
C PRO A 30 11.53 13.14 11.87
N GLY A 31 12.68 12.69 12.39
CA GLY A 31 13.22 13.13 13.68
C GLY A 31 12.85 12.27 14.89
N ALA A 32 12.31 11.07 14.70
CA ALA A 32 12.37 10.00 15.71
C ALA A 32 13.73 9.28 15.66
#